data_AF-A0A838GEX6-F1
#
_entry.id   AF-A0A838GEX6-F1
#
_cell.length_a   1.000
_cell.length_b   1.000
_cell.length_c   1.000
_cell.angle_alpha   90.00
_cell.angle_beta   90.00
_cell.angle_gamma   90.00
#
_symmetry.space_group_name_H-M   'P 1'
#
loop_
_entity.id
_entity.type
_entity.pdbx_description
1 polymer ?
#
loop_
_entity_poly.entity_id
_entity_poly.type
_entity_poly.pdbx_seq_one_letter_code
_entity_poly.pdbx_strand_id
1 'polypeptide(L)'
;MTSPSTTTERQETAWNREFTGAVTRSEPVMGDSVLLSFEAPANLVTNARAGQFVEILCRSPLSSDPLLRRPYSVCAADSTANELTVLVRPYGRGSGWLVEQPVGTSLDVLGPLGNTFSVAPKSKNLLMVAGGVGAAPLLMLSHEAVAGGLDVTWLLGAMSANGLLAPQHLPGEVEYVVATNDGSAGHHGFVTELVPQYLQWADQVFACGPEPMFQSLRREVLANRFASKPSVHLSVERTMACGVGACLGCVVETKGGMKTSCVEGPVFDMDYLVWS
;
A
#
# COMPACT_ATOMS: atom_id res chain seq x y z
N MET A 1 34.55 1.36 -40.76
CA MET A 1 34.03 0.45 -39.72
C MET A 1 34.17 1.17 -38.39
N THR A 2 33.15 1.93 -38.03
CA THR A 2 33.11 2.78 -36.84
C THR A 2 31.92 2.34 -36.01
N SER A 3 32.21 1.81 -34.83
CA SER A 3 31.29 1.44 -33.77
C SER A 3 30.41 2.63 -33.35
N PRO A 4 29.07 2.49 -33.27
CA PRO A 4 28.25 3.50 -32.63
C PRO A 4 28.28 3.28 -31.11
N SER A 5 28.67 4.35 -30.42
CA SER A 5 28.56 4.55 -28.98
C SER A 5 27.11 4.45 -28.49
N THR A 6 26.81 3.43 -27.70
CA THR A 6 25.55 3.31 -26.94
C THR A 6 25.67 4.02 -25.60
N THR A 7 25.50 5.35 -25.61
CA THR A 7 25.50 6.14 -24.35
C THR A 7 24.39 7.19 -24.30
N THR A 8 23.26 6.96 -24.96
CA THR A 8 22.20 7.99 -25.05
C THR A 8 20.80 7.42 -24.80
N GLU A 9 20.62 6.70 -23.69
CA GLU A 9 19.28 6.22 -23.26
C GLU A 9 19.11 6.18 -21.72
N ARG A 10 19.83 7.04 -21.00
CA ARG A 10 19.75 7.17 -19.52
C ARG A 10 19.42 8.59 -19.03
N GLN A 11 18.68 9.40 -19.79
CA GLN A 11 18.50 10.82 -19.43
C GLN A 11 17.08 11.42 -19.56
N GLU A 12 15.99 10.64 -19.48
CA GLU A 12 14.61 11.21 -19.54
C GLU A 12 13.68 10.87 -18.36
N THR A 13 14.18 10.42 -17.20
CA THR A 13 13.33 9.99 -16.07
C THR A 13 13.47 10.80 -14.77
N ALA A 14 13.95 12.05 -14.83
CA ALA A 14 13.87 12.97 -13.69
C ALA A 14 12.57 13.79 -13.76
N TRP A 15 11.42 13.11 -13.63
CA TRP A 15 10.18 13.82 -13.29
C TRP A 15 10.41 14.44 -11.92
N ASN A 16 10.22 15.75 -11.80
CA ASN A 16 10.15 16.38 -10.48
C ASN A 16 8.92 15.81 -9.76
N ARG A 17 9.16 14.83 -8.88
CA ARG A 17 8.13 14.17 -8.05
C ARG A 17 7.95 14.88 -6.72
N GLU A 18 8.71 15.95 -6.47
CA GLU A 18 8.48 16.82 -5.32
C GLU A 18 7.47 17.90 -5.68
N PHE A 19 6.47 18.04 -4.83
CA PHE A 19 5.44 19.05 -4.98
C PHE A 19 4.89 19.46 -3.62
N THR A 20 4.12 20.54 -3.65
CA THR A 20 3.36 21.00 -2.51
C THR A 20 1.88 20.88 -2.84
N GLY A 21 1.11 20.32 -1.91
CA GLY A 21 -0.32 20.04 -2.08
C GLY A 21 -1.13 20.48 -0.88
N ALA A 22 -2.21 21.22 -1.09
CA ALA A 22 -3.10 21.60 0.00
C ALA A 22 -3.97 20.41 0.43
N VAL A 23 -4.15 20.21 1.74
CA VAL A 23 -5.14 19.26 2.27
C VAL A 23 -6.53 19.70 1.81
N THR A 24 -7.28 18.78 1.21
CA THR A 24 -8.65 19.06 0.73
C THR A 24 -9.70 18.34 1.56
N ARG A 25 -9.36 17.18 2.13
CA ARG A 25 -10.25 16.38 2.98
C ARG A 25 -9.48 15.62 4.05
N SER A 26 -10.07 15.49 5.23
CA SER A 26 -9.61 14.60 6.30
C SER A 26 -10.83 13.90 6.91
N GLU A 27 -10.90 12.58 6.81
CA GLU A 27 -12.05 11.78 7.22
C GLU A 27 -11.60 10.67 8.19
N PRO A 28 -12.14 10.59 9.41
CA PRO A 28 -11.89 9.46 10.31
C PRO A 28 -12.54 8.18 9.78
N VAL A 29 -11.75 7.11 9.64
CA VAL A 29 -12.23 5.86 9.00
C VAL A 29 -11.96 4.57 9.75
N MET A 30 -11.02 4.59 10.70
CA MET A 30 -10.56 3.38 11.38
C MET A 30 -9.95 3.76 12.74
N GLY A 31 -10.81 3.87 13.75
CA GLY A 31 -10.42 4.32 15.09
C GLY A 31 -9.95 5.77 15.05
N ASP A 32 -8.68 5.98 15.35
CA ASP A 32 -7.99 7.28 15.27
C ASP A 32 -7.34 7.56 13.91
N SER A 33 -7.46 6.65 12.95
CA SER A 33 -6.88 6.78 11.62
C SER A 33 -7.79 7.56 10.67
N VAL A 34 -7.19 8.38 9.81
CA VAL A 34 -7.90 9.22 8.84
C VAL A 34 -7.50 8.90 7.40
N LEU A 35 -8.45 8.98 6.46
CA LEU A 35 -8.16 9.20 5.06
C LEU A 35 -7.91 10.69 4.85
N LEU A 36 -6.69 11.03 4.44
CA LEU A 36 -6.27 12.41 4.16
C LEU A 36 -6.09 12.58 2.65
N SER A 37 -6.89 13.45 2.05
CA SER A 37 -6.79 13.83 0.63
C SER A 37 -6.10 15.19 0.50
N PHE A 38 -5.25 15.33 -0.52
CA PHE A 38 -4.53 16.56 -0.81
C PHE A 38 -4.29 16.71 -2.31
N GLU A 39 -4.17 17.96 -2.75
CA GLU A 39 -3.90 18.31 -4.14
C GLU A 39 -2.55 17.76 -4.61
N ALA A 40 -2.49 17.30 -5.87
CA ALA A 40 -1.27 16.88 -6.51
C ALA A 40 -1.26 17.25 -8.00
N PRO A 41 -0.09 17.45 -8.62
CA PRO A 41 0.00 17.70 -10.06
C PRO A 41 -0.72 16.63 -10.88
N ALA A 42 -1.53 17.05 -11.86
CA ALA A 42 -2.38 16.16 -12.66
C ALA A 42 -1.61 14.98 -13.27
N ASN A 43 -0.41 15.23 -13.79
CA ASN A 43 0.44 14.19 -14.37
C ASN A 43 0.90 13.14 -13.33
N LEU A 44 1.06 13.51 -12.06
CA LEU A 44 1.41 12.57 -10.99
C LEU A 44 0.18 11.76 -10.57
N VAL A 45 -0.98 12.40 -10.48
CA VAL A 45 -2.26 11.74 -10.15
C VAL A 45 -2.63 10.71 -11.22
N THR A 46 -2.61 11.09 -12.50
CA THR A 46 -2.95 10.18 -13.62
C THR A 46 -1.98 8.99 -13.74
N ASN A 47 -0.74 9.13 -13.27
CA ASN A 47 0.28 8.08 -13.31
C ASN A 47 0.39 7.28 -12.00
N ALA A 48 -0.30 7.68 -10.93
CA ALA A 48 -0.34 6.91 -9.69
C ALA A 48 -1.05 5.58 -9.94
N ARG A 49 -0.54 4.51 -9.32
CA ARG A 49 -1.07 3.15 -9.42
C ARG A 49 -1.07 2.48 -8.06
N ALA A 50 -1.99 1.52 -7.87
CA ALA A 50 -2.03 0.73 -6.65
C ALA A 50 -0.67 0.05 -6.34
N GLY A 51 -0.26 0.10 -5.07
CA GLY A 51 1.03 -0.40 -4.58
C GLY A 51 2.10 0.70 -4.42
N GLN A 52 1.91 1.87 -5.02
CA GLN A 52 2.79 3.02 -4.82
C GLN A 52 2.51 3.75 -3.51
N PHE A 53 3.45 4.59 -3.11
CA PHE A 53 3.38 5.42 -1.91
C PHE A 53 3.92 6.83 -2.17
N VAL A 54 3.69 7.74 -1.23
CA VAL A 54 4.30 9.07 -1.19
C VAL A 54 5.06 9.25 0.11
N GLU A 55 6.08 10.08 0.11
CA GLU A 55 6.75 10.54 1.34
C GLU A 55 6.33 11.97 1.69
N ILE A 56 5.76 12.17 2.88
CA ILE A 56 5.25 13.47 3.34
C ILE A 56 6.16 14.01 4.45
N LEU A 57 6.58 15.27 4.34
CA LEU A 57 7.31 15.96 5.40
C LEU A 57 6.33 16.41 6.49
N CYS A 58 6.28 15.68 7.60
CA CYS A 58 5.30 15.89 8.66
C CYS A 58 5.81 16.80 9.78
N ARG A 59 5.98 18.09 9.52
CA ARG A 59 6.41 19.08 10.52
C ARG A 59 5.86 20.47 10.25
N SER A 60 5.76 21.27 11.31
CA SER A 60 5.53 22.71 11.18
C SER A 60 6.69 23.40 10.43
N PRO A 61 6.44 24.42 9.58
CA PRO A 61 7.49 25.09 8.79
C PRO A 61 8.67 25.64 9.59
N LEU A 62 8.43 26.04 10.85
CA LEU A 62 9.49 26.58 11.74
C LEU A 62 10.20 25.48 12.54
N SER A 63 9.79 24.22 12.42
CA SER A 63 10.40 23.10 13.12
C SER A 63 11.44 22.40 12.25
N SER A 64 12.53 21.95 12.88
CA SER A 64 13.51 21.04 12.26
C SER A 64 13.21 19.56 12.54
N ASP A 65 12.25 19.26 13.42
CA ASP A 65 11.87 17.92 13.85
C ASP A 65 10.36 17.69 13.67
N PRO A 66 9.92 16.54 13.11
CA PRO A 66 10.72 15.48 12.47
C PRO A 66 11.47 15.93 11.21
N LEU A 67 12.73 15.53 11.06
CA LEU A 67 13.56 15.93 9.91
C LEU A 67 13.20 15.18 8.62
N LEU A 68 12.92 13.88 8.75
CA LEU A 68 12.70 12.98 7.62
C LEU A 68 11.21 12.90 7.30
N ARG A 69 10.90 12.73 6.02
CA ARG A 69 9.55 12.43 5.54
C ARG A 69 9.06 11.07 6.07
N ARG A 70 7.76 10.80 5.92
CA ARG A 70 7.13 9.54 6.28
C ARG A 70 6.44 8.94 5.05
N PRO A 71 6.67 7.64 4.76
CA PRO A 71 6.01 6.97 3.64
C PRO A 71 4.56 6.65 3.99
N TYR A 72 3.66 6.89 3.05
CA TYR A 72 2.24 6.51 3.14
C TYR A 72 1.77 5.96 1.80
N SER A 73 1.17 4.77 1.80
CA SER A 73 0.59 4.17 0.60
C SER A 73 -0.48 5.07 -0.01
N VAL A 74 -0.49 5.16 -1.34
CA VAL A 74 -1.56 5.85 -2.06
C VAL A 74 -2.80 4.95 -2.04
N CYS A 75 -3.85 5.44 -1.38
CA CYS A 75 -5.12 4.75 -1.22
C CYS A 75 -6.12 5.06 -2.35
N ALA A 76 -6.00 6.24 -2.96
CA ALA A 76 -6.78 6.64 -4.12
C ALA A 76 -6.07 7.76 -4.89
N ALA A 77 -6.37 7.85 -6.19
CA ALA A 77 -5.94 8.93 -7.07
C ALA A 77 -7.14 9.41 -7.88
N ASP A 78 -7.59 10.64 -7.62
CA ASP A 78 -8.73 11.24 -8.31
C ASP A 78 -8.24 12.23 -9.37
N SER A 79 -8.26 11.81 -10.63
CA SER A 79 -7.82 12.65 -11.76
C SER A 79 -8.79 13.80 -12.09
N THR A 80 -10.03 13.77 -11.59
CA THR A 80 -11.00 14.85 -11.77
C THR A 80 -10.71 15.98 -10.79
N ALA A 81 -10.46 15.63 -9.53
CA ALA A 81 -10.12 16.59 -8.47
C ALA A 81 -8.62 16.94 -8.43
N ASN A 82 -7.77 16.16 -9.13
CA ASN A 82 -6.31 16.19 -9.00
C ASN A 82 -5.84 15.97 -7.56
N GLU A 83 -6.35 14.92 -6.93
CA GLU A 83 -6.05 14.58 -5.54
C GLU A 83 -5.40 13.21 -5.40
N LEU A 84 -4.49 13.09 -4.44
CA LEU A 84 -4.07 11.81 -3.88
C LEU A 84 -4.67 11.66 -2.48
N THR A 85 -5.00 10.42 -2.09
CA THR A 85 -5.48 10.11 -0.74
C THR A 85 -4.56 9.08 -0.09
N VAL A 86 -4.29 9.27 1.20
CA VAL A 86 -3.48 8.34 2.02
C VAL A 86 -4.21 8.01 3.32
N LEU A 87 -3.98 6.82 3.87
CA LEU A 87 -4.44 6.43 5.22
C LEU A 87 -3.36 6.75 6.24
N VAL A 88 -3.69 7.55 7.25
CA VAL A 88 -2.76 8.00 8.29
C VAL A 88 -3.25 7.54 9.65
N ARG A 89 -2.43 6.78 10.37
CA ARG A 89 -2.65 6.42 11.77
C ARG A 89 -1.72 7.21 12.70
N PRO A 90 -2.23 7.87 13.75
CA PRO A 90 -1.43 8.68 14.67
C PRO A 90 -0.63 7.81 15.65
N TYR A 91 0.43 7.17 15.16
CA TYR A 91 1.33 6.35 15.97
C TYR A 91 2.50 7.14 16.60
N GLY A 92 2.97 8.20 15.94
CA GLY A 92 4.12 8.97 16.42
C GLY A 92 4.04 10.43 16.01
N ARG A 93 5.03 11.24 16.41
CA ARG A 93 5.00 12.71 16.27
C ARG A 93 4.64 13.21 14.87
N GLY A 94 5.21 12.60 13.82
CA GLY A 94 4.94 12.98 12.43
C GLY A 94 3.51 12.64 12.00
N SER A 95 3.06 11.41 12.23
CA SER A 95 1.69 11.02 11.83
C SER A 95 0.63 11.66 12.73
N GLY A 96 0.92 11.88 14.02
CA GLY A 96 0.08 12.66 14.93
C GLY A 96 -0.08 14.10 14.45
N TRP A 97 1.01 14.76 14.04
CA TRP A 97 0.91 16.07 13.39
C TRP A 97 0.07 15.97 12.12
N LEU A 98 0.30 14.98 11.27
CA LEU A 98 -0.37 14.88 9.97
C LEU A 98 -1.89 14.71 10.07
N VAL A 99 -2.40 13.91 11.02
CA VAL A 99 -3.85 13.72 11.20
C VAL A 99 -4.58 14.98 11.70
N GLU A 100 -3.85 15.90 12.33
CA GLU A 100 -4.39 17.14 12.90
C GLU A 100 -4.44 18.29 11.88
N GLN A 101 -3.95 18.10 10.65
CA GLN A 101 -3.86 19.19 9.67
C GLN A 101 -5.22 19.57 9.10
N PRO A 102 -5.63 20.85 9.21
CA PRO A 102 -6.90 21.31 8.63
C PRO A 102 -6.83 21.40 7.10
N VAL A 103 -8.02 21.41 6.48
CA VAL A 103 -8.18 21.74 5.06
C VAL A 103 -7.50 23.07 4.73
N GLY A 104 -6.80 23.13 3.60
CA GLY A 104 -5.96 24.24 3.16
C GLY A 104 -4.51 24.18 3.65
N THR A 105 -4.17 23.25 4.55
CA THR A 105 -2.77 23.07 4.99
C THR A 105 -1.91 22.60 3.85
N SER A 106 -0.80 23.29 3.63
CA SER A 106 0.17 22.97 2.60
C SER A 106 1.09 21.83 3.05
N LEU A 107 1.07 20.71 2.32
CA LEU A 107 1.92 19.54 2.56
C LEU A 107 3.07 19.50 1.56
N ASP A 108 4.28 19.25 2.05
CA ASP A 108 5.42 18.95 1.21
C ASP A 108 5.49 17.43 0.97
N VAL A 109 5.44 17.02 -0.30
CA VAL A 109 5.25 15.64 -0.73
C VAL A 109 6.29 15.25 -1.78
N LEU A 110 6.81 14.03 -1.67
CA LEU A 110 7.64 13.37 -2.66
C LEU A 110 6.93 12.09 -3.15
N GLY A 111 6.54 12.05 -4.43
CA GLY A 111 6.02 10.83 -5.05
C GLY A 111 5.15 11.06 -6.30
N PRO A 112 4.45 10.02 -6.79
CA PRO A 112 4.45 8.66 -6.27
C PRO A 112 5.82 7.95 -6.42
N LEU A 113 6.09 7.06 -5.48
CA LEU A 113 7.31 6.27 -5.32
C LEU A 113 6.99 4.77 -5.30
N GLY A 114 8.02 3.96 -5.48
CA GLY A 114 7.89 2.50 -5.52
C GLY A 114 7.28 1.94 -6.80
N ASN A 115 7.25 0.61 -6.84
CA ASN A 115 6.61 -0.21 -7.84
C ASN A 115 5.11 -0.39 -7.54
N THR A 116 4.44 -1.21 -8.35
CA THR A 116 2.99 -1.39 -8.30
C THR A 116 2.63 -2.83 -8.02
N PHE A 117 1.38 -3.07 -7.62
CA PHE A 117 0.79 -4.39 -7.80
C PHE A 117 0.69 -4.72 -9.29
N SER A 118 0.79 -6.01 -9.62
CA SER A 118 0.55 -6.52 -10.96
C SER A 118 -0.52 -7.61 -10.88
N VAL A 119 -1.61 -7.39 -11.62
CA VAL A 119 -2.67 -8.38 -11.81
C VAL A 119 -2.34 -9.20 -13.06
N ALA A 120 -2.31 -10.52 -12.95
CA ALA A 120 -2.00 -11.37 -14.10
C ALA A 120 -3.15 -11.29 -15.14
N PRO A 121 -2.84 -11.29 -16.46
CA PRO A 121 -3.86 -11.10 -17.50
C PRO A 121 -5.02 -12.11 -17.51
N LYS A 122 -4.83 -13.29 -16.89
CA LYS A 122 -5.83 -14.36 -16.84
C LYS A 122 -6.63 -14.39 -15.53
N SER A 123 -6.27 -13.55 -14.56
CA SER A 123 -6.96 -13.51 -13.28
C SER A 123 -8.38 -12.96 -13.44
N LYS A 124 -9.30 -13.57 -12.70
CA LYS A 124 -10.70 -13.17 -12.55
C LYS A 124 -11.05 -12.95 -11.09
N ASN A 125 -10.48 -13.77 -10.21
CA ASN A 125 -10.77 -13.78 -8.79
C ASN A 125 -9.55 -13.32 -7.99
N LEU A 126 -9.65 -12.18 -7.32
CA LEU A 126 -8.57 -11.62 -6.50
C LEU A 126 -8.92 -11.73 -5.02
N LEU A 127 -8.02 -12.33 -4.25
CA LEU A 127 -8.11 -12.35 -2.79
C LEU A 127 -7.21 -11.26 -2.20
N MET A 128 -7.80 -10.33 -1.46
CA MET A 128 -7.08 -9.28 -0.74
C MET A 128 -7.05 -9.60 0.75
N VAL A 129 -5.87 -9.61 1.37
CA VAL A 129 -5.68 -9.94 2.79
C VAL A 129 -4.93 -8.81 3.49
N ALA A 130 -5.63 -8.07 4.34
CA ALA A 130 -5.06 -6.92 5.04
C ALA A 130 -5.06 -7.09 6.56
N GLY A 131 -4.09 -6.47 7.23
CA GLY A 131 -4.05 -6.32 8.68
C GLY A 131 -3.99 -4.86 9.11
N GLY A 132 -5.06 -4.35 9.73
CA GLY A 132 -5.18 -2.97 10.21
C GLY A 132 -4.89 -1.94 9.11
N VAL A 133 -3.90 -1.06 9.34
CA VAL A 133 -3.46 -0.03 8.38
C VAL A 133 -2.92 -0.61 7.06
N GLY A 134 -2.58 -1.90 7.02
CA GLY A 134 -2.26 -2.61 5.78
C GLY A 134 -3.42 -2.63 4.77
N ALA A 135 -4.62 -2.19 5.15
CA ALA A 135 -5.70 -1.91 4.21
C ALA A 135 -5.35 -0.82 3.18
N ALA A 136 -4.46 0.11 3.54
CA ALA A 136 -4.15 1.31 2.76
C ALA A 136 -3.77 1.04 1.28
N PRO A 137 -2.75 0.22 0.96
CA PRO A 137 -2.37 -0.03 -0.43
C PRO A 137 -3.39 -0.88 -1.21
N LEU A 138 -4.21 -1.69 -0.51
CA LEU A 138 -5.20 -2.55 -1.15
C LEU A 138 -6.49 -1.78 -1.52
N LEU A 139 -6.72 -0.61 -0.93
CA LEU A 139 -7.90 0.21 -1.23
C LEU A 139 -7.91 0.66 -2.69
N MET A 140 -6.81 1.23 -3.18
CA MET A 140 -6.72 1.62 -4.59
C MET A 140 -6.83 0.39 -5.50
N LEU A 141 -6.22 -0.72 -5.10
CA LEU A 141 -6.25 -1.98 -5.87
C LEU A 141 -7.67 -2.53 -6.01
N SER A 142 -8.51 -2.47 -4.96
CA SER A 142 -9.88 -2.97 -5.03
C SER A 142 -10.73 -2.17 -6.00
N HIS A 143 -10.59 -0.84 -6.01
CA HIS A 143 -11.28 0.04 -6.95
C HIS A 143 -10.81 -0.20 -8.38
N GLU A 144 -9.50 -0.29 -8.62
CA GLU A 144 -8.93 -0.63 -9.93
C GLU A 144 -9.41 -2.01 -10.43
N ALA A 145 -9.44 -3.02 -9.55
CA ALA A 145 -9.84 -4.38 -9.90
C ALA A 145 -11.33 -4.49 -10.27
N VAL A 146 -12.22 -3.89 -9.46
CA VAL A 146 -13.66 -3.90 -9.73
C VAL A 146 -13.99 -3.10 -10.98
N ALA A 147 -13.36 -1.94 -11.19
CA ALA A 147 -13.50 -1.19 -12.44
C ALA A 147 -13.01 -1.97 -13.67
N GLY A 148 -12.05 -2.88 -13.49
CA GLY A 148 -11.58 -3.84 -14.49
C GLY A 148 -12.47 -5.07 -14.69
N GLY A 149 -13.59 -5.18 -13.96
CA GLY A 149 -14.52 -6.32 -14.02
C GLY A 149 -13.97 -7.61 -13.40
N LEU A 150 -13.13 -7.48 -12.36
CA LEU A 150 -12.63 -8.60 -11.58
C LEU A 150 -13.45 -8.79 -10.31
N ASP A 151 -13.62 -10.04 -9.91
CA ASP A 151 -14.26 -10.40 -8.64
C ASP A 151 -13.23 -10.28 -7.51
N VAL A 152 -13.62 -9.61 -6.43
CA VAL A 152 -12.72 -9.32 -5.30
C VAL A 152 -13.36 -9.77 -4.00
N THR A 153 -12.63 -10.62 -3.26
CA THR A 153 -12.91 -10.88 -1.85
C THR A 153 -11.83 -10.22 -1.01
N TRP A 154 -12.23 -9.39 -0.06
CA TRP A 154 -11.33 -8.71 0.86
C TRP A 154 -11.52 -9.23 2.29
N LEU A 155 -10.47 -9.86 2.81
CA LEU A 155 -10.32 -10.25 4.19
C LEU A 155 -9.55 -9.17 4.97
N LEU A 156 -10.19 -8.50 5.94
CA LEU A 156 -9.54 -7.51 6.81
C LEU A 156 -9.46 -7.98 8.26
N GLY A 157 -8.24 -8.06 8.79
CA GLY A 157 -7.96 -8.37 10.19
C GLY A 157 -7.65 -7.14 11.02
N ALA A 158 -8.14 -7.09 12.26
CA ALA A 158 -7.78 -6.06 13.23
C ALA A 158 -7.70 -6.59 14.68
N MET A 159 -7.13 -5.81 15.59
CA MET A 159 -7.15 -6.15 17.02
C MET A 159 -8.57 -6.15 17.60
N SER A 160 -9.39 -5.19 17.16
CA SER A 160 -10.81 -5.03 17.51
C SER A 160 -11.54 -4.35 16.35
N ALA A 161 -12.87 -4.25 16.44
CA ALA A 161 -13.74 -3.65 15.44
C ALA A 161 -13.35 -2.19 15.12
N ASN A 162 -12.79 -1.46 16.09
CA ASN A 162 -12.30 -0.09 15.89
C ASN A 162 -11.13 -0.01 14.91
N GLY A 163 -10.40 -1.11 14.69
CA GLY A 163 -9.30 -1.18 13.75
C GLY A 163 -9.70 -1.68 12.35
N LEU A 164 -10.99 -1.79 12.06
CA LEU A 164 -11.50 -2.17 10.75
C LEU A 164 -11.86 -0.93 9.92
N LEU A 165 -11.46 -0.93 8.64
CA LEU A 165 -11.93 0.05 7.67
C LEU A 165 -13.40 -0.24 7.37
N ALA A 166 -14.25 0.78 7.35
CA ALA A 166 -15.67 0.59 7.05
C ALA A 166 -15.86 0.14 5.57
N PRO A 167 -16.77 -0.81 5.29
CA PRO A 167 -17.01 -1.32 3.93
C PRO A 167 -17.48 -0.25 2.94
N GLN A 168 -18.04 0.87 3.43
CA GLN A 168 -18.47 2.00 2.61
C GLN A 168 -17.34 2.65 1.79
N HIS A 169 -16.07 2.40 2.13
CA HIS A 169 -14.92 2.88 1.35
C HIS A 169 -14.53 1.92 0.22
N LEU A 170 -15.13 0.73 0.17
CA LEU A 170 -14.92 -0.28 -0.85
C LEU A 170 -15.94 -0.14 -1.99
N PRO A 171 -15.62 -0.61 -3.21
CA PRO A 171 -16.65 -0.84 -4.22
C PRO A 171 -17.74 -1.79 -3.68
N GLY A 172 -18.98 -1.57 -4.08
CA GLY A 172 -20.13 -2.33 -3.56
C GLY A 172 -20.14 -3.81 -3.95
N GLU A 173 -19.35 -4.16 -4.98
CA GLU A 173 -19.17 -5.50 -5.52
C GLU A 173 -18.15 -6.33 -4.72
N VAL A 174 -17.36 -5.70 -3.84
CA VAL A 174 -16.36 -6.42 -3.03
C VAL A 174 -17.04 -7.26 -1.96
N GLU A 175 -16.76 -8.56 -1.94
CA GLU A 175 -17.10 -9.40 -0.80
C GLU A 175 -16.20 -9.01 0.38
N TYR A 176 -16.79 -8.44 1.42
CA TYR A 176 -16.04 -7.94 2.57
C TYR A 176 -16.20 -8.82 3.81
N VAL A 177 -15.09 -9.40 4.26
CA VAL A 177 -15.06 -10.33 5.39
C VAL A 177 -14.03 -9.84 6.41
N VAL A 178 -14.42 -9.84 7.69
CA VAL A 178 -13.57 -9.29 8.75
C VAL A 178 -13.26 -10.32 9.82
N ALA A 179 -12.09 -10.17 10.43
CA ALA A 179 -11.68 -10.92 11.61
C ALA A 179 -11.12 -9.97 12.67
N THR A 180 -11.48 -10.21 13.93
CA THR A 180 -10.98 -9.43 15.06
C THR A 180 -10.39 -10.35 16.12
N ASN A 181 -9.23 -9.97 16.66
CA ASN A 181 -8.54 -10.77 17.66
C ASN A 181 -9.33 -10.88 18.98
N ASP A 182 -10.18 -9.91 19.29
CA ASP A 182 -11.05 -9.91 20.48
C ASP A 182 -12.48 -10.38 20.20
N GLY A 183 -12.80 -10.75 18.95
CA GLY A 183 -14.14 -11.21 18.55
C GLY A 183 -15.21 -10.11 18.50
N SER A 184 -14.84 -8.83 18.58
CA SER A 184 -15.78 -7.71 18.54
C SER A 184 -16.48 -7.53 17.19
N ALA A 185 -15.95 -8.08 16.10
CA ALA A 185 -16.60 -8.15 14.79
C ALA A 185 -16.11 -9.34 13.95
N GLY A 186 -17.02 -9.96 13.20
CA GLY A 186 -16.72 -11.05 12.27
C GLY A 186 -16.13 -12.29 12.93
N HIS A 187 -15.11 -12.88 12.30
CA HIS A 187 -14.40 -14.05 12.85
C HIS A 187 -13.58 -13.66 14.08
N HIS A 188 -13.70 -14.43 15.16
CA HIS A 188 -12.86 -14.26 16.33
C HIS A 188 -11.54 -14.99 16.13
N GLY A 189 -10.46 -14.24 15.91
CA GLY A 189 -9.13 -14.78 15.64
C GLY A 189 -8.41 -13.98 14.55
N PHE A 190 -7.36 -14.58 13.97
CA PHE A 190 -6.59 -13.93 12.92
C PHE A 190 -7.28 -14.05 11.56
N VAL A 191 -7.20 -13.00 10.75
CA VAL A 191 -7.72 -13.00 9.37
C VAL A 191 -7.14 -14.10 8.49
N THR A 192 -5.90 -14.52 8.78
CA THR A 192 -5.23 -15.61 8.05
C THR A 192 -5.90 -16.97 8.23
N GLU A 193 -6.67 -17.18 9.30
CA GLU A 193 -7.45 -18.41 9.52
C GLU A 193 -8.61 -18.55 8.53
N LEU A 194 -9.06 -17.45 7.92
CA LEU A 194 -10.10 -17.45 6.90
C LEU A 194 -9.56 -17.77 5.50
N VAL A 195 -8.26 -17.49 5.26
CA VAL A 195 -7.62 -17.62 3.94
C VAL A 195 -7.85 -18.98 3.28
N PRO A 196 -7.70 -20.15 3.96
CA PRO A 196 -7.88 -21.46 3.34
C PRO A 196 -9.19 -21.64 2.59
N GLN A 197 -10.26 -20.98 3.04
CA GLN A 197 -11.60 -21.06 2.44
C GLN A 197 -11.67 -20.43 1.04
N TYR A 198 -10.76 -19.50 0.74
CA TYR A 198 -10.75 -18.71 -0.49
C TYR A 198 -9.63 -19.10 -1.46
N LEU A 199 -8.63 -19.87 -1.00
CA LEU A 199 -7.44 -20.19 -1.81
C LEU A 199 -7.74 -20.98 -3.08
N GLN A 200 -8.78 -21.83 -3.08
CA GLN A 200 -9.18 -22.56 -4.29
C GLN A 200 -9.89 -21.67 -5.32
N TRP A 201 -10.55 -20.61 -4.85
CA TRP A 201 -11.28 -19.69 -5.70
C TRP A 201 -10.37 -18.61 -6.30
N ALA A 202 -9.37 -18.16 -5.54
CA ALA A 202 -8.48 -17.07 -5.93
C ALA A 202 -7.47 -17.45 -7.02
N ASP A 203 -7.39 -16.64 -8.07
CA ASP A 203 -6.31 -16.73 -9.07
C ASP A 203 -5.02 -16.07 -8.58
N GLN A 204 -5.16 -15.01 -7.78
CA GLN A 204 -4.06 -14.26 -7.18
C GLN A 204 -4.43 -13.75 -5.79
N VAL A 205 -3.40 -13.61 -4.94
CA VAL A 205 -3.53 -13.05 -3.59
C VAL A 205 -2.69 -11.78 -3.48
N PHE A 206 -3.26 -10.74 -2.92
CA PHE A 206 -2.56 -9.50 -2.58
C PHE A 206 -2.67 -9.28 -1.08
N ALA A 207 -1.56 -8.99 -0.41
CA ALA A 207 -1.58 -8.79 1.03
C ALA A 207 -0.70 -7.65 1.49
N CYS A 208 -1.13 -7.01 2.58
CA CYS A 208 -0.35 -6.01 3.28
C CYS A 208 -0.72 -5.99 4.76
N GLY A 209 0.29 -5.99 5.61
CA GLY A 209 0.10 -6.04 7.05
C GLY A 209 1.42 -6.34 7.77
N PRO A 210 1.36 -6.65 9.08
CA PRO A 210 2.56 -6.87 9.86
C PRO A 210 3.23 -8.21 9.52
N GLU A 211 4.54 -8.30 9.73
CA GLU A 211 5.34 -9.49 9.42
C GLU A 211 4.76 -10.83 9.94
N PRO A 212 4.22 -10.93 11.19
CA PRO A 212 3.58 -12.17 11.65
C PRO A 212 2.38 -12.59 10.80
N MET A 213 1.64 -11.63 10.23
CA MET A 213 0.54 -11.92 9.31
C MET A 213 1.05 -12.56 8.02
N PHE A 214 2.15 -12.05 7.46
CA PHE A 214 2.76 -12.62 6.26
C PHE A 214 3.28 -14.04 6.49
N GLN A 215 3.88 -14.31 7.66
CA GLN A 215 4.33 -15.66 8.02
C GLN A 215 3.16 -16.64 8.12
N SER A 216 2.04 -16.23 8.75
CA SER A 216 0.82 -17.05 8.84
C SER A 216 0.18 -17.24 7.47
N LEU A 217 0.03 -16.19 6.66
CA LEU A 217 -0.48 -16.26 5.29
C LEU A 217 0.34 -17.25 4.45
N ARG A 218 1.67 -17.14 4.51
CA ARG A 218 2.57 -18.06 3.82
C ARG A 218 2.34 -19.50 4.28
N ARG A 219 2.19 -19.76 5.58
CA ARG A 219 1.91 -21.09 6.10
C ARG A 219 0.62 -21.66 5.50
N GLU A 220 -0.46 -20.88 5.51
CA GLU A 220 -1.74 -21.31 4.96
C GLU A 220 -1.66 -21.58 3.45
N VAL A 221 -1.03 -20.70 2.67
CA VAL A 221 -0.82 -20.89 1.24
C VAL A 221 0.01 -22.15 0.94
N LEU A 222 1.04 -22.42 1.74
CA LEU A 222 1.91 -23.59 1.54
C LEU A 222 1.28 -24.90 2.01
N ALA A 223 0.37 -24.87 2.99
CA ALA A 223 -0.32 -26.05 3.52
C ALA A 223 -1.50 -26.48 2.64
N ASN A 224 -2.24 -25.53 2.07
CA ASN A 224 -3.47 -25.79 1.30
C ASN A 224 -3.21 -25.93 -0.21
N ARG A 225 -2.10 -26.58 -0.58
CA ARG A 225 -1.66 -26.69 -1.98
C ARG A 225 -2.61 -27.55 -2.82
N PHE A 226 -3.16 -26.95 -3.87
CA PHE A 226 -3.72 -27.65 -5.03
C PHE A 226 -2.79 -27.47 -6.26
N ALA A 227 -3.10 -28.16 -7.36
CA ALA A 227 -2.24 -28.29 -8.55
C ALA A 227 -1.83 -26.96 -9.20
N SER A 228 -2.57 -25.86 -8.96
CA SER A 228 -2.24 -24.50 -9.39
C SER A 228 -2.13 -23.57 -8.19
N LYS A 229 -0.92 -23.05 -7.94
CA LYS A 229 -0.64 -22.11 -6.87
C LYS A 229 -1.00 -20.68 -7.32
N PRO A 230 -1.88 -19.93 -6.62
CA PRO A 230 -2.06 -18.52 -6.90
C PRO A 230 -0.76 -17.75 -6.58
N SER A 231 -0.38 -16.81 -7.44
CA SER A 231 0.74 -15.91 -7.11
C SER A 231 0.34 -15.00 -5.95
N VAL A 232 1.27 -14.73 -5.05
CA VAL A 232 1.02 -13.91 -3.86
C VAL A 232 1.93 -12.69 -3.88
N HIS A 233 1.35 -11.50 -3.96
CA HIS A 233 2.07 -10.23 -3.85
C HIS A 233 1.91 -9.65 -2.46
N LEU A 234 3.02 -9.28 -1.84
CA LEU A 234 3.09 -8.65 -0.53
C LEU A 234 3.58 -7.22 -0.68
N SER A 235 2.82 -6.25 -0.19
CA SER A 235 3.33 -4.88 0.01
C SER A 235 3.97 -4.82 1.40
N VAL A 236 5.31 -4.73 1.43
CA VAL A 236 6.08 -4.81 2.67
C VAL A 236 6.39 -3.43 3.23
N GLU A 237 6.31 -3.30 4.55
CA GLU A 237 6.71 -2.07 5.24
C GLU A 237 8.17 -2.13 5.67
N ARG A 238 8.91 -1.06 5.39
CA ARG A 238 10.28 -0.83 5.87
C ARG A 238 10.43 0.60 6.34
N THR A 239 11.33 0.82 7.30
CA THR A 239 11.72 2.18 7.66
C THR A 239 12.39 2.85 6.46
N MET A 240 11.87 4.00 6.04
CA MET A 240 12.39 4.78 4.92
C MET A 240 12.85 6.16 5.38
N ALA A 241 13.89 6.68 4.74
CA ALA A 241 14.43 8.01 5.01
C ALA A 241 14.47 8.89 3.75
N CYS A 242 14.94 8.35 2.62
CA CYS A 242 15.11 9.13 1.38
C CYS A 242 14.05 8.87 0.31
N GLY A 243 13.30 7.76 0.38
CA GLY A 243 12.35 7.35 -0.67
C GLY A 243 12.93 7.03 -2.07
N VAL A 244 14.21 7.30 -2.34
CA VAL A 244 14.79 7.29 -3.71
C VAL A 244 15.96 6.32 -3.90
N GLY A 245 16.18 5.40 -2.95
CA GLY A 245 17.18 4.34 -3.06
C GLY A 245 18.61 4.75 -2.73
N ALA A 246 18.86 6.00 -2.33
CA ALA A 246 20.19 6.50 -2.05
C ALA A 246 20.78 6.02 -0.71
N CYS A 247 19.95 5.97 0.36
CA CYS A 247 20.46 5.70 1.71
C CYS A 247 20.56 4.22 2.08
N LEU A 248 19.95 3.32 1.30
CA LEU A 248 19.87 1.87 1.56
C LEU A 248 19.25 1.48 2.92
N GLY A 249 18.53 2.38 3.59
CA GLY A 249 17.89 2.10 4.88
C GLY A 249 16.66 1.18 4.80
N CYS A 250 16.03 1.08 3.63
CA CYS A 250 14.79 0.33 3.42
C CYS A 250 15.02 -1.03 2.74
N VAL A 251 16.16 -1.67 2.98
CA VAL A 251 16.50 -2.93 2.31
C VAL A 251 15.59 -4.09 2.73
N VAL A 252 15.32 -4.96 1.77
CA VAL A 252 14.54 -6.20 1.88
C VAL A 252 15.43 -7.31 1.34
N GLU A 253 15.57 -8.39 2.10
CA GLU A 253 16.32 -9.56 1.66
C GLU A 253 15.45 -10.41 0.71
N THR A 254 15.99 -10.68 -0.47
CA THR A 254 15.32 -11.47 -1.51
C THR A 254 16.26 -12.54 -2.05
N LYS A 255 15.71 -13.49 -2.80
CA LYS A 255 16.51 -14.50 -3.52
C LYS A 255 17.47 -13.89 -4.55
N GLY A 256 17.26 -12.64 -4.97
CA GLY A 256 18.16 -11.87 -5.83
C GLY A 256 19.08 -10.91 -5.08
N GLY A 257 19.27 -11.10 -3.77
CA GLY A 257 20.09 -10.24 -2.91
C GLY A 257 19.27 -9.14 -2.20
N MET A 258 19.98 -8.16 -1.65
CA MET A 258 19.36 -7.03 -0.95
C MET A 258 18.74 -6.06 -1.95
N LYS A 259 17.45 -5.76 -1.75
CA LYS A 259 16.64 -4.90 -2.63
C LYS A 259 16.11 -3.70 -1.86
N THR A 260 16.09 -2.53 -2.48
CA THR A 260 15.56 -1.31 -1.83
C THR A 260 14.04 -1.25 -1.96
N SER A 261 13.32 -1.26 -0.83
CA SER A 261 11.85 -1.24 -0.84
C SER A 261 11.25 0.01 -1.47
N CYS A 262 11.97 1.14 -1.52
CA CYS A 262 11.44 2.39 -2.07
C CYS A 262 11.58 2.51 -3.60
N VAL A 263 12.45 1.71 -4.24
CA VAL A 263 12.70 1.73 -5.69
C VAL A 263 12.34 0.40 -6.34
N GLU A 264 12.78 -0.72 -5.75
CA GLU A 264 12.54 -2.07 -6.26
C GLU A 264 11.27 -2.71 -5.66
N GLY A 265 10.78 -2.15 -4.55
CA GLY A 265 9.50 -2.49 -3.91
C GLY A 265 8.52 -1.29 -3.93
N PRO A 266 7.52 -1.24 -3.03
CA PRO A 266 7.35 -2.09 -1.84
C PRO A 266 6.63 -3.41 -2.10
N VAL A 267 6.13 -3.64 -3.32
CA VAL A 267 5.44 -4.87 -3.68
C VAL A 267 6.44 -5.94 -4.12
N PHE A 268 6.41 -7.10 -3.46
CA PHE A 268 7.25 -8.24 -3.79
C PHE A 268 6.42 -9.51 -3.92
N ASP A 269 6.87 -10.42 -4.80
CA ASP A 269 6.36 -11.79 -4.80
C ASP A 269 6.79 -12.52 -3.53
N MET A 270 5.83 -13.17 -2.86
CA MET A 270 6.04 -13.91 -1.61
C MET A 270 7.15 -14.97 -1.72
N ASP A 271 7.26 -15.64 -2.87
CA ASP A 271 8.31 -16.64 -3.12
C ASP A 271 9.65 -16.01 -3.45
N TYR A 272 9.71 -14.72 -3.79
CA TYR A 272 10.96 -14.01 -4.03
C TYR A 272 11.64 -13.54 -2.73
N LEU A 273 10.87 -13.37 -1.66
CA LEU A 273 11.37 -12.97 -0.35
C LEU A 273 12.14 -14.10 0.36
N VAL A 274 13.14 -13.71 1.15
CA VAL A 274 13.79 -14.59 2.13
C VAL A 274 13.06 -14.45 3.46
N TRP A 275 12.74 -15.58 4.08
CA TRP A 275 12.00 -15.66 5.34
C TRP A 275 12.96 -16.08 6.44
N SER A 276 13.20 -15.20 7.42
CA SER A 276 14.03 -15.44 8.60
C SER A 276 13.20 -15.78 9.83
#